data_AF-A0A497DR58-F1
#
_entry.id   AF-A0A497DR58-F1
#
_cell.length_a   1.000
_cell.length_b   1.000
_cell.length_c   1.000
_cell.angle_alpha   90.00
_cell.angle_beta   90.00
_cell.angle_gamma   90.00
#
_symmetry.space_group_name_H-M   'P 1'
#
loop_
_entity.id
_entity.type
_entity.pdbx_description
1 polymer ?
#
loop_
_entity_poly.entity_id
_entity_poly.type
_entity_poly.pdbx_seq_one_letter_code
_entity_poly.pdbx_strand_id
1 'polypeptide(L)' 'MDKRFGPTLVLILVIFFILVYAGSLATVFIKEGLGVFWTLVLLIVPLVIIIALISVYIERIKEIDEEEKDDLNQY' A
#
# COMPACT_ATOMS: atom_id res chain seq x y z
N MET A 1 -5.71 -22.15 -5.09
CA MET A 1 -5.89 -20.80 -4.50
C MET A 1 -5.27 -19.85 -5.50
N ASP A 2 -5.93 -18.75 -5.84
CA ASP A 2 -5.35 -17.76 -6.76
C ASP A 2 -3.98 -17.31 -6.21
N LYS A 3 -2.90 -17.45 -7.00
CA LYS A 3 -1.53 -17.08 -6.59
C LYS A 3 -1.47 -15.59 -6.22
N ARG A 4 -2.40 -14.78 -6.73
CA ARG A 4 -2.56 -13.34 -6.45
C ARG A 4 -3.19 -13.06 -5.08
N PHE A 5 -3.92 -14.00 -4.48
CA PHE A 5 -4.68 -13.77 -3.25
C PHE A 5 -3.79 -13.37 -2.06
N GLY A 6 -2.69 -14.09 -1.86
CA GLY A 6 -1.72 -13.82 -0.79
C GLY A 6 -1.17 -12.39 -0.84
N PRO A 7 -0.49 -11.98 -1.93
CA PRO A 7 0.06 -10.62 -2.03
C PRO A 7 -1.02 -9.54 -1.99
N THR A 8 -2.21 -9.79 -2.55
CA THR A 8 -3.34 -8.84 -2.50
C THR A 8 -3.80 -8.59 -1.06
N LEU A 9 -3.98 -9.66 -0.28
CA LEU A 9 -4.43 -9.57 1.10
C LEU A 9 -3.39 -8.85 1.98
N VAL A 10 -2.11 -9.16 1.79
CA VAL A 10 -1.02 -8.47 2.49
C VAL A 10 -1.01 -6.98 2.16
N LEU A 11 -1.12 -6.61 0.88
CA LEU A 11 -1.16 -5.20 0.47
C LEU A 11 -2.30 -4.44 1.14
N ILE A 12 -3.51 -5.01 1.14
CA ILE A 12 -4.69 -4.39 1.76
C ILE A 12 -4.47 -4.17 3.25
N LEU A 13 -3.95 -5.17 3.97
CA LEU A 13 -3.69 -5.07 5.40
C LEU A 13 -2.62 -4.01 5.71
N VAL A 14 -1.55 -3.94 4.91
CA VAL A 14 -0.48 -2.95 5.08
C VAL A 14 -1.00 -1.54 4.80
N ILE A 15 -1.74 -1.32 3.71
CA ILE A 15 -2.35 -0.02 3.40
C ILE A 15 -3.31 0.39 4.52
N PHE A 16 -4.16 -0.53 4.99
CA PHE A 16 -5.06 -0.26 6.11
C PHE A 16 -4.29 0.17 7.37
N PHE A 17 -3.22 -0.54 7.72
CA PHE A 17 -2.40 -0.20 8.89
C PHE A 17 -1.74 1.18 8.74
N ILE A 18 -1.19 1.50 7.57
CA ILE A 18 -0.62 2.82 7.27
C ILE A 18 -1.67 3.91 7.43
N LEU A 19 -2.88 3.72 6.92
CA LEU A 19 -3.96 4.70 7.02
C LEU A 19 -4.43 4.91 8.46
N VAL A 20 -4.60 3.84 9.23
CA VAL A 20 -4.95 3.92 10.65
C VAL A 20 -3.88 4.66 11.44
N TYR A 21 -2.61 4.36 11.19
CA TYR A 21 -1.49 5.02 11.85
C TYR A 21 -1.40 6.51 11.46
N ALA A 22 -1.52 6.83 10.17
CA ALA A 22 -1.52 8.20 9.67
C ALA A 22 -2.69 9.02 10.24
N GLY A 23 -3.90 8.45 10.31
CA GLY A 23 -5.06 9.09 10.91
C GLY A 23 -4.88 9.33 12.42
N SER A 24 -4.27 8.37 13.12
CA SER A 24 -3.94 8.51 14.55
C SER A 24 -2.96 9.65 14.79
N LEU A 25 -1.89 9.71 14.00
CA LEU A 25 -0.91 10.81 14.05
C LEU A 25 -1.55 12.15 13.74
N ALA A 26 -2.38 12.25 12.70
CA ALA A 26 -3.09 13.48 12.37
C ALA A 26 -3.96 13.96 13.53
N THR A 27 -4.66 13.04 14.19
CA THR A 27 -5.50 13.37 15.36
C THR A 27 -4.66 13.90 16.53
N VAL A 28 -3.50 13.31 16.80
CA VAL A 28 -2.58 13.78 17.85
C VAL A 28 -2.03 15.15 17.49
N PHE A 29 -1.51 15.34 16.27
CA PHE A 29 -0.92 16.61 15.86
C PHE A 29 -1.92 17.78 15.91
N ILE A 30 -3.16 17.55 15.48
CA ILE A 30 -4.22 18.57 15.58
C ILE A 30 -4.50 18.93 17.05
N LYS A 31 -4.51 17.94 17.96
CA LYS A 31 -4.72 18.18 19.41
C LYS A 31 -3.56 18.90 20.08
N GLU A 32 -2.33 18.60 19.69
CA GLU A 32 -1.10 19.22 20.19
C GLU A 32 -0.88 20.64 19.62
N GLY A 33 -1.82 21.16 18.83
CA GLY A 33 -1.76 22.52 18.28
C GLY A 33 -0.85 22.65 17.06
N LEU A 34 -0.42 21.54 16.46
CA LEU A 34 0.22 21.58 15.15
C LEU A 34 -0.80 22.14 14.15
N GLY A 35 -0.47 23.24 13.48
CA GLY A 35 -1.36 23.85 12.50
C GLY A 35 -1.81 22.83 11.44
N VAL A 36 -3.06 22.94 10.99
CA VAL A 36 -3.67 22.03 10.00
C VAL A 36 -2.78 21.90 8.76
N PHE A 37 -2.15 22.99 8.33
CA PHE A 37 -1.20 22.99 7.21
C PHE A 37 -0.05 21.98 7.41
N TRP A 38 0.62 21.99 8.55
CA TRP A 38 1.74 21.08 8.83
C TRP A 38 1.28 19.63 8.96
N THR A 39 0.10 19.41 9.52
CA THR A 39 -0.50 18.07 9.59
C THR A 39 -0.77 17.51 8.18
N LEU A 40 -1.28 18.32 7.26
CA LEU A 40 -1.51 17.90 5.87
C LEU A 40 -0.19 17.61 5.13
N VAL A 41 0.85 18.43 5.35
CA VAL A 41 2.18 18.19 4.78
C VAL A 41 2.75 16.84 5.26
N LEU A 42 2.59 16.51 6.54
CA LEU A 42 3.05 15.22 7.08
C LEU A 42 2.27 14.03 6.51
N LEU A 43 0.98 14.20 6.20
CA LEU A 43 0.16 13.15 5.58
C LEU A 43 0.56 12.82 4.14
N ILE A 44 1.37 13.65 3.47
CA ILE A 44 1.91 13.34 2.14
C ILE A 44 2.84 12.12 2.20
N VAL A 45 3.61 11.96 3.28
CA VAL A 45 4.58 10.87 3.44
C VAL A 45 3.92 9.48 3.36
N PRO A 46 2.90 9.14 4.17
CA PRO A 46 2.25 7.84 4.06
C PRO A 46 1.56 7.63 2.70
N LEU A 47 1.07 8.69 2.04
CA LEU A 47 0.51 8.58 0.69
C LEU A 47 1.56 8.20 -0.34
N VAL A 48 2.75 8.80 -0.30
CA VAL A 48 3.87 8.43 -1.19
C VAL A 48 4.28 6.97 -0.98
N ILE A 49 4.31 6.51 0.28
CA ILE A 49 4.61 5.11 0.60
C ILE A 49 3.54 4.17 0.00
N ILE A 50 2.26 4.51 0.12
CA ILE A 50 1.17 3.72 -0.46
C ILE A 50 1.32 3.63 -1.99
N ILE A 51 1.65 4.74 -2.66
CA ILE A 51 1.90 4.74 -4.10
C ILE A 51 3.04 3.80 -4.46
N ALA A 52 4.16 3.86 -3.73
CA ALA A 52 5.30 2.97 -3.95
C ALA A 52 4.92 1.48 -3.75
N LEU A 53 4.13 1.17 -2.71
CA LEU A 53 3.65 -0.19 -2.46
C LEU A 53 2.75 -0.70 -3.59
N ILE A 54 1.87 0.15 -4.12
CA ILE A 54 1.00 -0.20 -5.25
C ILE A 54 1.85 -0.48 -6.50
N SER A 55 2.87 0.33 -6.77
CA SER A 55 3.77 0.11 -7.92
C SER A 55 4.47 -1.25 -7.84
N VAL A 56 5.02 -1.60 -6.68
CA VAL A 56 5.66 -2.91 -6.45
C VAL A 56 4.65 -4.04 -6.56
N TYR A 57 3.42 -3.85 -6.06
CA TYR A 57 2.36 -4.85 -6.20
C TYR A 57 2.00 -5.11 -7.66
N ILE A 58 1.91 -4.07 -8.50
CA ILE A 58 1.63 -4.23 -9.93
C ILE A 58 2.72 -5.04 -10.61
N GLU A 59 4.00 -4.79 -10.29
CA GLU A 59 5.12 -5.59 -10.80
C GLU A 59 5.00 -7.05 -10.37
N ARG A 60 4.69 -7.31 -9.09
CA ARG A 60 4.50 -8.69 -8.61
C ARG A 60 3.36 -9.44 -9.27
N ILE A 61 2.24 -8.77 -9.55
CA ILE A 61 1.13 -9.43 -10.27
C ILE A 61 1.53 -9.73 -11.72
N LYS A 62 2.30 -8.86 -12.37
CA LYS A 62 2.82 -9.13 -13.72
C LYS A 62 3.74 -10.34 -13.75
N GLU A 63 4.63 -10.47 -12.78
CA GLU A 63 5.52 -11.65 -12.66
C GLU A 63 4.71 -12.95 -12.50
N ILE A 64 3.69 -12.95 -11.65
CA ILE A 64 2.79 -14.11 -11.47
C ILE A 64 2.08 -14.45 -12.79
N ASP A 65 1.64 -13.44 -13.53
CA ASP A 65 0.93 -13.61 -14.81
C ASP A 65 1.85 -14.12 -15.93
N GLU A 66 3.13 -13.76 -15.89
CA GLU A 66 4.16 -14.27 -16.80
C GLU A 66 4.50 -15.73 -16.47
N GLU A 67 4.67 -16.08 -15.20
CA GLU A 67 4.90 -17.46 -14.75
C GLU A 67 3.73 -18.38 -15.15
N GLU A 68 2.48 -17.96 -14.94
CA GLU A 68 1.31 -18.75 -15.33
C GLU A 68 1.21 -18.95 -16.85
N LYS A 69 1.63 -17.96 -17.64
CA LYS A 69 1.67 -18.09 -19.11
C LYS A 69 2.75 -19.04 -19.60
N ASP A 70 3.93 -19.01 -18.98
CA ASP A 70 5.02 -19.92 -19.33
C ASP A 70 4.65 -21.37 -19.00
N ASP A 71 4.08 -21.62 -17.81
CA ASP A 71 3.57 -22.93 -17.39
C ASP A 71 2.56 -23.49 -18.39
N LEU A 72 1.64 -22.66 -18.90
CA LEU A 72 0.61 -23.08 -19.87
C LEU A 72 1.16 -23.36 -21.27
N ASN A 73 2.27 -22.75 -21.66
CA ASN A 73 2.85 -22.89 -23.01
C ASN A 73 3.71 -24.16 -23.14
N GLN A 74 4.03 -24.81 -22.02
CA GLN A 74 4.79 -26.08 -21.98
C GLN A 74 3.93 -27.35 -22.07
N TYR A 75 2.61 -27.24 -22.23
CA TYR A 75 1.66 -28.34 -22.42
C TYR A 75 0.90 -28.22 -23.74
#